data_AF-A0A3M1PLE5-F1
#
_entry.id   AF-A0A3M1PLE5-F1
#
_cell.length_a   1.000
_cell.length_b   1.000
_cell.length_c   1.000
_cell.angle_alpha   90.00
_cell.angle_beta   90.00
_cell.angle_gamma   90.00
#
_symmetry.space_group_name_H-M   'P 1'
#
loop_
_entity.id
_entity.type
_entity.pdbx_description
1 polymer ?
#
loop_
_entity_poly.entity_id
_entity_poly.type
_entity_poly.pdbx_seq_one_letter_code
_entity_poly.pdbx_strand_id
1 'polypeptide(L)'
;MNGEEYLREKLRQALATRNLAPRGEVEVVLEKPKLAAHGDLASNVAMALASKLRRNPREIAAEIVEALELDDEVVSGVEVAGAGFINFRFGPAYFQQGVREILQRGDAYGRAEWGKGTRVQIEFVSANPTGPLNVVSARAATVGDVLANLFAAVGFDISREYYVNDA
;
A
#
# COMPACT_ATOMS: atom_id res chain seq x y z
N MET A 1 -1.18 11.59 -4.42
CA MET A 1 -0.62 10.61 -5.40
C MET A 1 0.02 9.47 -4.61
N ASN A 2 -0.28 8.21 -4.91
CA ASN A 2 0.39 7.07 -4.27
C ASN A 2 1.73 6.80 -4.97
N GLY A 3 2.85 7.09 -4.30
CA GLY A 3 4.19 6.94 -4.87
C GLY A 3 4.54 5.50 -5.27
N GLU A 4 4.00 4.50 -4.57
CA GLU A 4 4.22 3.08 -4.92
C GLU A 4 3.54 2.73 -6.24
N GLU A 5 2.28 3.14 -6.42
CA GLU A 5 1.53 2.94 -7.67
C GLU A 5 2.19 3.68 -8.84
N TYR A 6 2.63 4.92 -8.60
CA TYR A 6 3.37 5.70 -9.58
C TYR A 6 4.64 4.97 -10.05
N LEU A 7 5.48 4.51 -9.12
CA LEU A 7 6.71 3.78 -9.49
C LEU A 7 6.41 2.44 -10.16
N ARG A 8 5.36 1.73 -9.73
CA ARG A 8 4.94 0.47 -10.35
C ARG A 8 4.57 0.68 -11.82
N GLU A 9 3.82 1.74 -12.11
CA GLU A 9 3.46 2.10 -13.48
C GLU A 9 4.68 2.47 -14.32
N LYS A 10 5.57 3.31 -13.78
CA LYS A 10 6.81 3.70 -14.48
C LYS A 10 7.73 2.52 -14.77
N LEU A 11 7.87 1.58 -13.84
CA LEU A 11 8.61 0.34 -14.06
C LEU A 11 7.96 -0.53 -15.15
N ARG A 12 6.62 -0.66 -15.16
CA ARG A 12 5.92 -1.41 -16.23
C ARG A 12 6.15 -0.78 -17.60
N GLN A 13 6.07 0.54 -17.70
CA GLN A 13 6.35 1.28 -18.93
C GLN A 13 7.79 1.06 -19.40
N ALA A 14 8.78 1.21 -18.51
CA ALA A 14 10.19 0.97 -18.82
C ALA A 14 10.45 -0.45 -19.34
N LEU A 15 9.83 -1.46 -18.70
CA LEU A 15 9.93 -2.86 -19.13
C LEU A 15 9.33 -3.10 -20.52
N ALA A 16 8.21 -2.45 -20.83
CA ALA A 16 7.56 -2.54 -22.13
C ALA A 16 8.42 -1.88 -23.22
N THR A 17 8.94 -0.68 -22.99
CA THR A 17 9.80 0.06 -23.93
C THR A 17 11.05 -0.72 -24.32
N ARG A 18 11.66 -1.43 -23.36
CA ARG A 18 12.85 -2.26 -23.58
C ARG A 18 12.53 -3.70 -24.02
N ASN A 19 11.26 -4.05 -24.17
CA ASN A 19 10.80 -5.41 -24.50
C ASN A 19 11.40 -6.49 -23.57
N LEU A 20 11.54 -6.17 -22.28
CA LEU A 20 12.18 -7.05 -21.28
C LEU A 20 11.23 -8.11 -20.71
N ALA A 21 9.92 -7.99 -20.96
CA ALA A 21 8.88 -8.94 -20.52
C ALA A 21 8.04 -9.54 -21.68
N PRO A 22 8.64 -10.18 -22.70
CA PRO A 22 7.94 -10.58 -23.94
C PRO A 22 7.04 -11.83 -23.83
N ARG A 23 7.00 -12.52 -22.67
CA ARG A 23 6.28 -13.82 -22.51
C ARG A 23 5.34 -13.89 -21.30
N GLY A 24 4.97 -12.76 -20.71
CA GLY A 24 4.03 -12.68 -19.59
C GLY A 24 4.37 -11.52 -18.66
N GLU A 25 3.35 -10.97 -18.00
CA GLU A 25 3.51 -9.89 -17.03
C GLU A 25 4.52 -10.31 -15.95
N VAL A 26 5.57 -9.50 -15.78
CA VAL A 26 6.46 -9.64 -14.65
C VAL A 26 5.82 -8.86 -13.52
N GLU A 27 5.59 -9.54 -12.40
CA GLU A 27 5.10 -8.88 -11.20
C GLU A 27 6.15 -7.86 -10.73
N VAL A 28 5.77 -6.59 -10.74
CA VAL A 28 6.60 -5.50 -10.23
C VAL A 28 6.31 -5.35 -8.74
N VAL A 29 7.21 -5.92 -7.95
CA VAL A 29 7.20 -5.80 -6.50
C VAL A 29 8.01 -4.57 -6.09
N LEU A 30 7.43 -3.76 -5.21
CA LEU A 30 8.06 -2.63 -4.54
C LEU A 30 7.97 -2.88 -3.03
N GLU A 31 9.09 -2.69 -2.34
CA GLU A 31 9.18 -2.91 -0.90
C GLU A 31 9.99 -1.79 -0.23
N LYS A 32 9.71 -1.56 1.05
CA LYS A 32 10.51 -0.63 1.84
C LYS A 32 11.87 -1.27 2.16
N PRO A 33 13.01 -0.65 1.80
CA PRO A 33 14.32 -1.19 2.10
C PRO A 33 14.57 -1.32 3.60
N LYS A 34 15.37 -2.32 4.01
CA LYS A 34 15.77 -2.49 5.42
C LYS A 34 16.61 -1.34 5.96
N LEU A 35 17.41 -0.71 5.09
CA LEU A 35 18.27 0.40 5.43
C LEU A 35 17.78 1.66 4.71
N ALA A 36 17.54 2.75 5.45
CA ALA A 36 17.09 4.03 4.89
C ALA A 36 18.09 4.66 3.88
N ALA A 37 19.36 4.24 3.94
CA ALA A 37 20.36 4.62 2.95
C ALA A 37 19.99 4.15 1.53
N HIS A 38 19.23 3.06 1.40
CA HIS A 38 18.78 2.50 0.12
C HIS A 38 17.48 3.12 -0.41
N GLY A 39 17.10 4.30 0.10
CA GLY A 39 15.92 5.02 -0.38
C GLY A 39 14.63 4.63 0.34
N ASP A 40 13.52 5.04 -0.24
CA ASP A 40 12.18 4.90 0.32
C ASP A 40 11.49 3.61 -0.14
N LEU A 41 11.73 3.23 -1.41
CA LEU A 41 11.24 1.99 -2.01
C LEU A 41 12.34 1.34 -2.85
N ALA A 42 12.32 0.02 -2.94
CA ALA A 42 13.19 -0.76 -3.81
C ALA A 42 12.40 -1.79 -4.61
N SER A 43 12.90 -2.12 -5.81
CA SER A 43 12.39 -3.20 -6.63
C SER A 43 13.47 -4.24 -6.94
N ASN A 44 13.10 -5.51 -6.88
CA ASN A 44 13.94 -6.65 -7.25
C ASN A 44 13.64 -7.16 -8.68
N VAL A 45 12.86 -6.40 -9.48
CA VAL A 45 12.34 -6.84 -10.77
C VAL A 45 13.43 -7.31 -11.75
N ALA A 46 14.61 -6.68 -11.73
CA ALA A 46 15.73 -7.08 -12.57
C ALA A 46 16.27 -8.47 -12.21
N MET A 47 16.26 -8.83 -10.92
CA MET A 47 16.65 -10.17 -10.46
C MET A 47 15.61 -11.23 -10.85
N ALA A 48 14.32 -10.89 -10.77
CA ALA A 48 13.24 -11.77 -11.23
C ALA A 48 13.31 -12.03 -12.75
N LEU A 49 13.77 -11.04 -13.51
CA LEU A 49 13.99 -11.12 -14.96
C LEU A 49 15.27 -11.87 -15.34
N ALA A 50 16.32 -11.78 -14.53
CA ALA A 50 17.62 -12.35 -14.85
C ALA A 50 17.57 -13.86 -15.16
N SER A 51 16.78 -14.62 -14.40
CA SER A 51 16.59 -16.06 -14.64
C SER A 51 15.86 -16.35 -15.96
N LYS A 52 14.88 -15.51 -16.32
CA LYS A 52 14.06 -15.64 -17.54
C LYS A 52 14.84 -15.22 -18.79
N LEU A 53 15.62 -14.14 -18.69
CA LEU A 53 16.40 -13.57 -19.79
C LEU A 53 17.80 -14.17 -19.91
N ARG A 54 18.26 -14.92 -18.89
CA ARG A 54 19.63 -15.46 -18.78
C ARG A 54 20.71 -14.38 -18.95
N ARG A 55 20.47 -13.22 -18.34
CA ARG A 55 21.34 -12.03 -18.37
C ARG A 55 21.73 -11.63 -16.95
N ASN A 56 22.80 -10.85 -16.83
CA ASN A 56 23.21 -10.30 -15.54
C ASN A 56 22.12 -9.36 -14.99
N PRO A 57 21.61 -9.58 -13.75
CA PRO A 57 20.59 -8.71 -13.18
C PRO A 57 20.99 -7.24 -13.09
N ARG A 58 22.28 -6.93 -12.87
CA ARG A 58 22.75 -5.53 -12.81
C ARG A 58 22.63 -4.83 -14.16
N GLU A 59 22.92 -5.53 -15.25
CA GLU A 59 22.77 -4.99 -16.60
C GLU A 59 21.28 -4.77 -16.93
N ILE A 60 20.41 -5.70 -16.54
CA ILE A 60 18.96 -5.53 -16.68
C ILE A 60 18.48 -4.32 -15.87
N ALA A 61 18.95 -4.17 -14.62
CA ALA A 61 18.58 -3.04 -13.77
C ALA A 61 19.02 -1.70 -14.38
N ALA A 62 20.24 -1.61 -14.91
CA ALA A 62 20.72 -0.42 -15.61
C ALA A 62 19.86 -0.10 -16.84
N GLU A 63 19.54 -1.10 -17.67
CA GLU A 63 18.69 -0.92 -18.85
C GLU A 63 17.27 -0.44 -18.50
N ILE A 64 16.70 -0.95 -17.40
CA ILE A 64 15.42 -0.48 -16.88
C ILE A 64 15.54 0.97 -16.44
N VAL A 65 16.57 1.31 -15.64
CA VAL A 65 16.76 2.67 -15.12
C VAL A 65 16.96 3.68 -16.24
N GLU A 66 17.69 3.33 -17.30
CA GLU A 66 17.82 4.18 -18.50
C GLU A 66 16.50 4.42 -19.25
N ALA A 67 15.52 3.52 -19.11
CA ALA A 67 14.20 3.65 -19.74
C ALA A 67 13.15 4.31 -18.84
N LEU A 68 13.51 4.66 -17.60
CA LEU A 68 12.58 5.26 -16.67
C LEU A 68 12.39 6.74 -16.98
N GLU A 69 11.15 7.11 -17.27
CA GLU A 69 10.74 8.51 -17.38
C GLU A 69 10.08 8.95 -16.08
N LEU A 70 10.86 9.56 -15.19
CA LEU A 70 10.42 9.98 -13.87
C LEU A 70 10.25 11.50 -13.80
N ASP A 71 9.23 11.92 -13.05
CA ASP A 71 9.08 13.30 -12.59
C ASP A 71 10.08 13.59 -11.46
N ASP A 72 10.97 14.57 -11.70
CA ASP A 72 12.00 15.00 -10.76
C ASP A 72 11.42 15.65 -9.49
N GLU A 73 10.18 16.15 -9.53
CA GLU A 73 9.48 16.63 -8.32
C GLU A 73 9.05 15.46 -7.42
N VAL A 74 8.82 14.29 -8.02
CA VAL A 74 8.39 13.08 -7.30
C VAL A 74 9.59 12.27 -6.83
N VAL A 75 10.54 11.96 -7.72
CA VAL A 75 11.68 11.09 -7.44
C VAL A 75 12.97 11.90 -7.54
N SER A 76 13.71 12.03 -6.45
CA SER A 76 14.98 12.75 -6.43
C SER A 76 16.18 11.90 -6.78
N GLY A 77 16.02 10.57 -6.86
CA GLY A 77 17.14 9.69 -7.17
C GLY A 77 16.72 8.23 -7.37
N VAL A 78 17.47 7.59 -8.27
CA VAL A 78 17.38 6.15 -8.54
C VAL A 78 18.78 5.56 -8.52
N GLU A 79 18.97 4.44 -7.84
CA GLU A 79 20.27 3.78 -7.71
C GLU A 79 20.15 2.27 -7.97
N VAL A 80 21.05 1.72 -8.79
CA VAL A 80 21.21 0.27 -8.92
C VAL A 80 22.18 -0.24 -7.86
N ALA A 81 21.67 -0.99 -6.88
CA ALA A 81 22.44 -1.49 -5.75
C ALA A 81 22.63 -3.01 -5.76
N GLY A 82 23.73 -3.46 -5.14
CA GLY A 82 24.00 -4.88 -4.88
C GLY A 82 23.82 -5.77 -6.10
N ALA A 83 23.00 -6.81 -5.97
CA ALA A 83 22.76 -7.81 -7.00
C ALA A 83 21.79 -7.37 -8.12
N GLY A 84 21.45 -6.08 -8.23
CA GLY A 84 20.48 -5.57 -9.21
C GLY A 84 19.16 -5.10 -8.59
N PHE A 85 19.17 -4.65 -7.34
CA PHE A 85 18.05 -3.89 -6.78
C PHE A 85 18.01 -2.51 -7.43
N ILE A 86 16.80 -2.01 -7.71
CA ILE A 86 16.56 -0.63 -8.14
C ILE A 86 15.95 0.11 -6.95
N ASN A 87 16.73 0.99 -6.36
CA ASN A 87 16.36 1.80 -5.20
C ASN A 87 15.84 3.15 -5.65
N PHE A 88 14.75 3.62 -5.06
CA PHE A 88 14.10 4.89 -5.36
C PHE A 88 14.08 5.78 -4.12
N ARG A 89 14.38 7.06 -4.31
CA ARG A 89 14.27 8.10 -3.28
C ARG A 89 13.27 9.16 -3.73
N PHE A 90 12.25 9.41 -2.92
CA PHE A 90 11.29 10.47 -3.20
C PHE A 90 11.88 11.84 -2.87
N GLY A 91 11.53 12.83 -3.68
CA GLY A 91 11.93 14.21 -3.48
C GLY A 91 11.16 14.89 -2.35
N PRO A 92 11.68 16.00 -1.80
CA PRO A 92 10.97 16.76 -0.77
C PRO A 92 9.58 17.25 -1.22
N ALA A 93 9.42 17.59 -2.51
CA ALA A 93 8.16 18.09 -3.04
C ALA A 93 7.04 17.05 -2.98
N TYR A 94 7.33 15.77 -3.25
CA TYR A 94 6.38 14.65 -3.05
C TYR A 94 5.82 14.61 -1.63
N PHE A 95 6.69 14.66 -0.61
CA PHE A 95 6.24 14.62 0.78
C PHE A 95 5.46 15.89 1.17
N GLN A 96 5.90 17.07 0.70
CA GLN A 96 5.18 18.32 0.93
C GLN A 96 3.78 18.30 0.30
N GLN A 97 3.64 17.73 -0.89
CA GLN A 97 2.33 17.52 -1.52
C GLN A 97 1.44 16.63 -0.66
N GLY A 98 1.98 15.54 -0.11
CA GLY A 98 1.25 14.68 0.82
C GLY A 98 0.74 15.44 2.06
N VAL A 99 1.60 16.27 2.68
CA VAL A 99 1.19 17.12 3.81
C VAL A 99 0.10 18.12 3.40
N ARG A 100 0.22 18.75 2.23
CA ARG A 100 -0.83 19.64 1.71
C ARG A 100 -2.15 18.90 1.50
N GLU A 101 -2.12 17.68 0.97
CA GLU A 101 -3.32 16.85 0.80
C GLU A 101 -3.98 16.53 2.14
N ILE A 102 -3.19 16.16 3.16
CA ILE A 102 -3.68 15.93 4.52
C ILE A 102 -4.39 17.18 5.07
N LEU A 103 -3.73 18.34 4.98
CA LEU A 103 -4.28 19.60 5.48
C LEU A 103 -5.53 20.06 4.72
N GLN A 104 -5.57 19.86 3.40
CA GLN A 104 -6.72 20.19 2.57
C GLN A 104 -7.93 19.30 2.87
N ARG A 105 -7.70 18.00 3.11
CA ARG A 105 -8.75 17.04 3.42
C ARG A 105 -9.22 17.12 4.88
N GLY A 106 -8.37 17.58 5.79
CA GLY A 106 -8.69 17.71 7.22
C GLY A 106 -9.24 16.41 7.81
N ASP A 107 -10.38 16.48 8.50
CA ASP A 107 -11.05 15.33 9.12
C ASP A 107 -11.53 14.27 8.11
N ALA A 108 -11.57 14.61 6.81
CA ALA A 108 -11.89 13.66 5.75
C ALA A 108 -10.66 12.92 5.21
N TYR A 109 -9.45 13.26 5.67
CA TYR A 109 -8.25 12.49 5.35
C TYR A 109 -8.37 11.06 5.91
N GLY A 110 -7.95 10.06 5.13
CA GLY A 110 -8.09 8.65 5.50
C GLY A 110 -9.50 8.06 5.32
N ARG A 111 -10.51 8.88 4.99
CA ARG A 111 -11.83 8.38 4.57
C ARG A 111 -11.80 7.94 3.10
N ALA A 112 -12.63 6.94 2.76
CA ALA A 112 -12.77 6.41 1.41
C ALA A 112 -14.22 5.97 1.16
N GLU A 113 -14.57 5.72 -0.10
CA GLU A 113 -15.92 5.27 -0.52
C GLU A 113 -15.89 3.85 -1.11
N TRP A 114 -14.86 3.05 -0.78
CA TRP A 114 -14.70 1.67 -1.25
C TRP A 114 -15.96 0.83 -0.97
N GLY A 115 -16.56 1.00 0.20
CA GLY A 115 -17.68 0.20 0.69
C GLY A 115 -19.05 0.71 0.29
N LYS A 116 -19.11 1.78 -0.50
CA LYS A 116 -20.36 2.48 -0.82
C LYS A 116 -21.40 1.54 -1.43
N GLY A 117 -22.61 1.58 -0.88
CA GLY A 117 -23.72 0.73 -1.33
C GLY A 117 -23.69 -0.69 -0.76
N THR A 118 -22.72 -1.02 0.08
CA THR A 118 -22.64 -2.32 0.77
C THR A 118 -23.06 -2.17 2.22
N ARG A 119 -24.00 -3.02 2.64
CA ARG A 119 -24.45 -3.13 4.04
C ARG A 119 -23.64 -4.17 4.78
N VAL A 120 -23.20 -3.84 6.00
CA VAL A 120 -22.46 -4.76 6.86
C VAL A 120 -23.01 -4.66 8.28
N GLN A 121 -23.27 -5.82 8.89
CA GLN A 121 -23.63 -5.94 10.29
C GLN A 121 -22.41 -6.45 11.07
N ILE A 122 -22.07 -5.78 12.16
CA ILE A 122 -21.03 -6.22 13.09
C ILE A 122 -21.69 -6.48 14.44
N GLU A 123 -21.76 -7.75 14.81
CA GLU A 123 -22.22 -8.19 16.12
C GLU A 123 -21.02 -8.36 17.05
N PHE A 124 -21.10 -7.83 18.27
CA PHE A 124 -20.02 -7.95 19.24
C PHE A 124 -20.52 -7.84 20.69
N VAL A 125 -19.68 -8.31 21.62
CA VAL A 125 -19.97 -8.54 23.05
C VAL A 125 -20.94 -9.70 23.30
N SER A 126 -22.19 -9.58 22.83
CA SER A 126 -23.27 -10.58 22.94
C SER A 126 -23.26 -11.38 24.26
N ALA A 127 -23.11 -10.67 25.38
CA ALA A 127 -22.99 -11.31 26.68
C ALA A 127 -24.37 -11.64 27.25
N ASN A 128 -24.51 -12.84 27.81
CA ASN A 128 -25.72 -13.24 28.53
C ASN A 128 -25.99 -12.29 29.70
N PRO A 129 -27.26 -11.99 30.00
CA PRO A 129 -27.64 -11.04 31.05
C PRO A 129 -27.55 -11.65 32.46
N THR A 130 -26.53 -12.45 32.75
CA THR A 130 -26.37 -13.18 34.02
C THR A 130 -25.48 -12.46 35.04
N GLY A 131 -24.98 -11.27 34.71
CA GLY A 131 -24.13 -10.47 35.59
C GLY A 131 -23.55 -9.23 34.90
N PRO A 132 -22.73 -8.44 35.63
CA PRO A 132 -22.08 -7.26 35.07
C PRO A 132 -21.06 -7.63 33.98
N LEU A 133 -20.89 -6.74 33.00
CA LEU A 133 -19.84 -6.87 31.99
C LEU A 133 -18.45 -6.80 32.66
N ASN A 134 -17.51 -7.57 32.12
CA ASN A 134 -16.14 -7.64 32.64
C ASN A 134 -15.12 -7.18 31.60
N VAL A 135 -13.83 -7.28 31.93
CA VAL A 135 -12.74 -6.84 31.06
C VAL A 135 -12.72 -7.55 29.69
N VAL A 136 -13.19 -8.80 29.61
CA VAL A 136 -13.31 -9.53 28.34
C VAL A 136 -14.39 -8.92 27.46
N SER A 137 -15.55 -8.59 28.04
CA SER A 137 -16.63 -7.88 27.36
C SER A 137 -16.18 -6.49 26.89
N ALA A 138 -15.45 -5.75 27.72
CA ALA A 138 -14.91 -4.45 27.35
C ALA A 138 -13.95 -4.54 26.16
N ARG A 139 -13.06 -5.53 26.14
CA ARG A 139 -12.18 -5.78 24.98
C ARG A 139 -12.97 -6.07 23.71
N ALA A 140 -13.99 -6.92 23.81
CA ALA A 140 -14.87 -7.24 22.68
C ALA A 140 -15.63 -6.01 22.18
N ALA A 141 -16.12 -5.16 23.10
CA ALA A 141 -16.76 -3.89 22.80
C ALA A 141 -15.84 -2.97 22.00
N THR A 142 -14.61 -2.78 22.48
CA THR A 142 -13.62 -1.92 21.82
C THR A 142 -13.26 -2.42 20.42
N VAL A 143 -13.01 -3.73 20.26
CA VAL A 143 -12.65 -4.28 18.94
C VAL A 143 -13.80 -4.15 17.95
N GLY A 144 -15.03 -4.51 18.36
CA GLY A 144 -16.20 -4.42 17.50
C GLY A 144 -16.53 -2.98 17.10
N ASP A 145 -16.46 -2.04 18.04
CA ASP A 145 -16.74 -0.64 17.74
C ASP A 145 -15.67 0.00 16.85
N VAL A 146 -14.38 -0.26 17.09
CA VAL A 146 -13.30 0.22 16.22
C VAL A 146 -13.43 -0.33 14.80
N LEU A 147 -13.81 -1.61 14.65
CA LEU A 147 -14.04 -2.21 13.34
C LEU A 147 -15.23 -1.54 12.63
N ALA A 148 -16.33 -1.31 13.34
CA ALA A 148 -17.49 -0.61 12.81
C ALA A 148 -17.18 0.84 12.39
N ASN A 149 -16.36 1.55 13.19
CA ASN A 149 -15.88 2.89 12.86
C ASN A 149 -14.98 2.88 11.62
N LEU A 150 -14.11 1.88 11.47
CA LEU A 150 -13.26 1.73 10.29
C LEU A 150 -14.09 1.48 9.02
N PHE A 151 -15.06 0.57 9.08
CA PHE A 151 -15.93 0.28 7.94
C PHE A 151 -16.78 1.50 7.56
N ALA A 152 -17.34 2.22 8.53
CA ALA A 152 -18.05 3.46 8.28
C ALA A 152 -17.13 4.52 7.63
N ALA A 153 -15.88 4.63 8.08
CA ALA A 153 -14.90 5.56 7.51
C ALA A 153 -14.52 5.25 6.05
N VAL A 154 -14.70 4.00 5.60
CA VAL A 154 -14.46 3.58 4.20
C VAL A 154 -15.76 3.38 3.40
N GLY A 155 -16.88 3.92 3.89
CA GLY A 155 -18.12 4.11 3.11
C GLY A 155 -19.17 3.01 3.22
N PHE A 156 -19.02 2.03 4.11
CA PHE A 156 -20.03 1.00 4.34
C PHE A 156 -21.25 1.54 5.11
N ASP A 157 -22.43 0.99 4.83
CA ASP A 157 -23.64 1.17 5.65
C ASP A 157 -23.61 0.15 6.79
N ILE A 158 -23.27 0.61 8.01
CA ILE A 158 -22.91 -0.25 9.14
C ILE A 158 -24.02 -0.31 10.19
N SER A 159 -24.44 -1.54 10.51
CA SER A 159 -25.23 -1.85 11.71
C SER A 159 -24.33 -2.45 12.79
N ARG A 160 -24.42 -1.93 14.02
CA ARG A 160 -23.78 -2.51 15.21
C ARG A 160 -24.83 -3.26 16.00
N GLU A 161 -24.58 -4.51 16.31
CA GLU A 161 -25.55 -5.38 16.97
C GLU A 161 -24.98 -5.97 18.26
N TYR A 162 -25.85 -6.12 19.26
CA TYR A 162 -25.57 -6.79 20.52
C TYR A 162 -26.67 -7.83 20.70
N TYR A 163 -26.31 -9.11 20.61
CA TYR A 163 -27.29 -10.17 20.84
C TYR A 163 -27.44 -10.42 22.34
N VAL A 164 -28.68 -10.29 22.83
CA VAL A 164 -29.05 -10.71 24.19
C VAL A 164 -29.77 -12.05 24.07
N ASN A 165 -29.24 -13.09 24.72
CA ASN A 165 -29.99 -14.33 24.88
C ASN A 165 -30.80 -14.28 26.18
N ASP A 166 -32.11 -14.12 26.06
CA ASP A 166 -33.07 -14.04 27.17
C ASP A 166 -34.02 -15.25 27.26
N ALA A 167 -33.75 -16.29 26.47
CA ALA A 167 -34.50 -17.56 26.45
C ALA A 167 -34.29 -18.44 27.68
#